data_AF-A0A9W6AP98-F1
#
_entry.id   AF-A0A9W6AP98-F1
#
_cell.length_a   1.000
_cell.length_b   1.000
_cell.length_c   1.000
_cell.angle_alpha   90.00
_cell.angle_beta   90.00
_cell.angle_gamma   90.00
#
_symmetry.space_group_name_H-M   'P 1'
#
loop_
_entity.id
_entity.type
_entity.pdbx_description
1 polymer ?
#
loop_
_entity_poly.entity_id
_entity_poly.type
_entity_poly.pdbx_seq_one_letter_code
_entity_poly.pdbx_strand_id
1 'polypeptide(L)'
;MKPIPFPFALNIGTDIVHLPRITRLLARPNYLTRFTHRILHAREQQDFRTRFSLPPIPSQLPTTPSISISPDMTRWLAGRFAAKEAARKAAPRGAAHISWKDVVVTVGEEGGRPEVVYLDGDGDEAGRVGKLSISHDGEYVVAMVVAAGVIVISYLESEMLAELPMPFTHHSHSGQFCPGHAKDNLEAIIQLAISKKFHTFCLTEHMPRHEEDFYPEEIEAGDTESSHVANEAAYFAEATRLRSKYADQINILIGFEIDWIRPGSRQLIEESLSRHPFEFFMGSVHHTLTVPIDYDRPLYEKARTLAGGTDELLFEAYFDEQLDMLKQVKPVVVGHFDLIRLKSDDPDRSFQQYPRVWEKILRNLDYVAGYGGLLEVNSAALRKGMKEPYPNGEICQEFLARGGRFCLSDDSHGLEQVGLNFHRVVPFLEQVGVSKLHYLGLGEGGGDDAPVDARFPRTQIKEVSLEEVKKMSFWG
;
A
#
# COMPACT_ATOMS: atom_id res chain seq x y z
N MET A 1 -7.96 -20.89 13.60
CA MET A 1 -7.08 -19.85 13.03
C MET A 1 -7.04 -20.03 11.52
N LYS A 2 -7.52 -19.05 10.74
CA LYS A 2 -7.28 -19.04 9.29
C LYS A 2 -5.85 -18.53 9.06
N PRO A 3 -5.03 -19.18 8.21
CA PRO A 3 -3.66 -18.74 7.97
C PRO A 3 -3.65 -17.34 7.31
N ILE A 4 -2.77 -16.47 7.80
CA ILE A 4 -2.49 -15.14 7.24
C ILE A 4 -1.80 -15.35 5.87
N PRO A 5 -2.28 -14.75 4.77
CA PRO A 5 -1.64 -14.90 3.47
C PRO A 5 -0.28 -14.19 3.45
N PHE A 6 0.71 -14.84 2.81
CA PHE A 6 2.07 -14.31 2.68
C PHE A 6 2.06 -12.98 1.90
N PRO A 7 2.82 -11.94 2.31
CA PRO A 7 2.69 -10.56 1.82
C PRO A 7 3.06 -10.35 0.34
N PHE A 8 3.68 -11.34 -0.29
CA PHE A 8 4.02 -11.34 -1.71
C PHE A 8 3.44 -12.59 -2.38
N ALA A 9 3.01 -12.50 -3.64
CA ALA A 9 2.73 -13.68 -4.43
C ALA A 9 4.06 -14.41 -4.70
N LEU A 10 4.41 -15.35 -3.81
CA LEU A 10 5.56 -16.23 -4.00
C LEU A 10 5.16 -17.34 -4.97
N ASN A 11 5.77 -17.33 -6.14
CA ASN A 11 5.67 -18.43 -7.07
C ASN A 11 6.85 -19.37 -6.87
N ILE A 12 6.54 -20.65 -6.70
CA ILE A 12 7.52 -21.69 -6.52
C ILE A 12 7.41 -22.65 -7.70
N GLY A 13 8.54 -22.92 -8.33
CA GLY A 13 8.65 -23.92 -9.37
C GLY A 13 9.71 -24.94 -9.01
N THR A 14 9.42 -26.20 -9.32
CA THR A 14 10.35 -27.31 -9.11
C THR A 14 10.43 -28.18 -10.36
N ASP A 15 11.60 -28.73 -10.62
CA ASP A 15 11.79 -29.73 -11.66
C ASP A 15 12.83 -30.78 -11.26
N ILE A 16 12.60 -32.01 -11.74
CA ILE A 16 13.50 -33.14 -11.54
C ILE A 16 13.84 -33.77 -12.90
N VAL A 17 15.13 -33.91 -13.17
CA VAL A 17 15.65 -34.44 -14.42
C VAL A 17 16.44 -35.71 -14.16
N HIS A 18 16.07 -36.78 -14.86
CA HIS A 18 16.82 -38.04 -14.85
C HIS A 18 17.97 -37.99 -15.87
N LEU A 19 19.21 -37.99 -15.40
CA LEU A 19 20.43 -37.83 -16.21
C LEU A 19 20.53 -38.85 -17.36
N PRO A 20 20.30 -40.16 -17.17
CA PRO A 20 20.30 -41.14 -18.26
C PRO A 20 19.32 -40.83 -19.40
N ARG A 21 18.23 -40.11 -19.14
CA ARG A 21 17.31 -39.65 -20.19
C ARG A 21 17.94 -38.55 -21.03
N ILE A 22 18.62 -37.58 -20.40
CA ILE A 22 19.34 -36.52 -21.11
C ILE A 22 20.51 -37.11 -21.90
N THR A 23 21.30 -38.02 -21.31
CA THR A 23 22.40 -38.71 -22.00
C THR A 23 21.92 -39.38 -23.30
N ARG A 24 20.84 -40.17 -23.23
CA ARG A 24 20.25 -40.84 -24.40
C ARG A 24 19.73 -39.88 -25.46
N LEU A 25 19.24 -38.70 -25.06
CA LEU A 25 18.80 -37.67 -26.00
C LEU A 25 20.00 -37.03 -26.70
N LEU A 26 21.02 -36.62 -25.95
CA LEU A 26 22.20 -35.96 -26.49
C LEU A 26 22.97 -36.88 -27.44
N ALA A 27 23.03 -38.19 -27.16
CA ALA A 27 23.70 -39.19 -28.00
C ALA A 27 23.09 -39.36 -29.40
N ARG A 28 21.89 -38.81 -29.66
CA ARG A 28 21.27 -38.87 -30.99
C ARG A 28 21.99 -37.92 -31.97
N PRO A 29 22.13 -38.29 -33.25
CA PRO A 29 22.77 -37.44 -34.25
C PRO A 29 22.19 -36.03 -34.28
N ASN A 30 23.05 -35.01 -34.26
CA ASN A 30 22.71 -33.58 -34.27
C ASN A 30 21.84 -33.08 -33.09
N TYR A 31 21.56 -33.93 -32.10
CA TYR A 31 20.62 -33.57 -31.04
C TYR A 31 21.25 -32.62 -30.02
N LEU A 32 22.56 -32.73 -29.74
CA LEU A 32 23.27 -31.79 -28.88
C LEU A 32 23.06 -30.34 -29.34
N THR A 33 23.32 -30.05 -30.62
CA THR A 33 23.14 -28.71 -31.20
C THR A 33 21.70 -28.22 -31.13
N ARG A 34 20.73 -29.09 -31.45
CA ARG A 34 19.31 -28.71 -31.35
C ARG A 34 18.88 -28.47 -29.91
N PHE A 35 19.39 -29.28 -28.99
CA PHE A 35 19.06 -29.20 -27.57
C PHE A 35 19.60 -27.90 -26.98
N THR A 36 20.89 -27.60 -27.16
CA THR A 36 21.50 -26.36 -26.68
C THR A 36 20.85 -25.13 -27.32
N HIS A 37 20.61 -25.15 -28.63
CA HIS A 37 19.94 -24.04 -29.31
C HIS A 37 18.51 -23.82 -28.83
N ARG A 38 17.81 -24.89 -28.40
CA ARG A 38 16.43 -24.80 -27.89
C ARG A 38 16.38 -24.21 -26.49
N ILE A 39 17.26 -24.66 -25.60
CA ILE A 39 17.11 -24.39 -24.15
C ILE A 39 18.03 -23.30 -23.63
N LEU A 40 19.13 -22.99 -24.30
CA LEU A 40 20.13 -22.03 -23.81
C LEU A 40 19.95 -20.66 -24.47
N HIS A 41 20.07 -19.62 -23.65
CA HIS A 41 20.21 -18.25 -24.14
C HIS A 41 21.58 -18.06 -24.83
N ALA A 42 21.75 -17.02 -25.65
CA ALA A 42 22.99 -16.79 -26.41
C ALA A 42 24.25 -16.77 -25.51
N ARG A 43 24.15 -16.14 -24.33
CA ARG A 43 25.22 -16.09 -23.32
C ARG A 43 25.58 -17.48 -22.79
N GLU A 44 24.57 -18.29 -22.46
CA GLU A 44 24.78 -19.66 -21.98
C GLU A 44 25.30 -20.61 -23.07
N GLN A 45 24.93 -20.36 -24.34
CA GLN A 45 25.51 -21.08 -25.47
C GLN A 45 27.01 -20.77 -25.59
N GLN A 46 27.40 -19.51 -25.45
CA GLN A 46 28.79 -19.11 -25.46
C GLN A 46 29.56 -19.69 -24.25
N ASP A 47 28.99 -19.63 -23.05
CA ASP A 47 29.56 -20.25 -21.84
C ASP A 47 29.75 -21.76 -22.02
N PHE A 48 28.71 -22.46 -22.47
CA PHE A 48 28.76 -23.91 -22.70
C PHE A 48 29.88 -24.29 -23.67
N ARG A 49 29.99 -23.57 -24.79
CA ARG A 49 30.99 -23.85 -25.82
C ARG A 49 32.40 -23.54 -25.33
N THR A 50 32.57 -22.47 -24.57
CA THR A 50 33.85 -22.09 -23.97
C THR A 50 34.28 -23.11 -22.92
N ARG A 51 33.37 -23.47 -22.01
CA ARG A 51 33.60 -24.39 -20.89
C ARG A 51 33.98 -25.81 -21.34
N PHE A 52 33.43 -26.27 -22.46
CA PHE A 52 33.68 -27.61 -23.00
C PHE A 52 34.49 -27.59 -24.31
N SER A 53 35.15 -26.48 -24.63
CA SER A 53 36.08 -26.32 -25.76
C SER A 53 35.51 -26.81 -27.10
N LEU A 54 34.28 -26.43 -27.43
CA LEU A 54 33.59 -26.91 -28.63
C LEU A 54 34.04 -26.15 -29.90
N PRO A 55 34.27 -26.84 -31.04
CA PRO A 55 34.73 -26.22 -32.28
C PRO A 55 33.67 -25.30 -32.90
N PRO A 56 34.05 -24.15 -33.51
CA PRO A 56 33.13 -23.15 -34.06
C PRO A 56 32.09 -23.75 -35.03
N ILE A 57 30.88 -23.17 -35.04
CA ILE A 57 29.77 -23.66 -35.87
C ILE A 57 30.11 -23.37 -37.35
N PRO A 58 30.25 -24.39 -38.23
CA PRO A 58 30.55 -24.16 -39.64
C PRO A 58 29.36 -23.48 -40.33
N SER A 59 29.62 -22.43 -41.11
CA SER A 59 28.59 -21.68 -41.83
C SER A 59 28.01 -22.41 -43.05
N GLN A 60 28.63 -23.49 -43.54
CA GLN A 60 28.13 -24.37 -44.62
C GLN A 60 29.06 -25.60 -44.83
N LEU A 61 28.62 -26.83 -44.50
CA LEU A 61 29.06 -28.14 -45.08
C LEU A 61 28.33 -29.33 -44.37
N PRO A 62 28.14 -30.51 -45.00
CA PRO A 62 27.12 -31.50 -44.62
C PRO A 62 27.45 -32.42 -43.44
N THR A 63 28.66 -32.35 -42.89
CA THR A 63 29.14 -33.29 -41.86
C THR A 63 29.55 -32.54 -40.61
N THR A 64 28.62 -32.41 -39.66
CA THR A 64 28.90 -31.94 -38.30
C THR A 64 29.94 -32.87 -37.65
N PRO A 65 31.06 -32.38 -37.11
CA PRO A 65 32.03 -33.22 -36.41
C PRO A 65 31.35 -33.94 -35.24
N SER A 66 31.65 -35.23 -35.03
CA SER A 66 31.07 -36.03 -33.95
C SER A 66 31.63 -35.55 -32.61
N ILE A 67 30.86 -34.76 -31.88
CA ILE A 67 31.22 -34.29 -30.55
C ILE A 67 31.00 -35.44 -29.54
N SER A 68 32.07 -35.85 -28.86
CA SER A 68 31.96 -36.81 -27.75
C SER A 68 31.27 -36.12 -26.56
N ILE A 69 30.16 -36.69 -26.07
CA ILE A 69 29.37 -36.11 -24.98
C ILE A 69 29.89 -36.65 -23.65
N SER A 70 30.48 -35.78 -22.84
CA SER A 70 30.97 -36.16 -21.51
C SER A 70 29.84 -36.22 -20.47
N PRO A 71 30.04 -36.96 -19.36
CA PRO A 71 29.12 -36.91 -18.22
C PRO A 71 28.94 -35.50 -17.65
N ASP A 72 29.99 -34.66 -17.67
CA ASP A 72 29.91 -33.27 -17.19
C ASP A 72 29.10 -32.37 -18.11
N MET A 73 29.20 -32.55 -19.43
CA MET A 73 28.32 -31.86 -20.38
C MET A 73 26.85 -32.23 -20.12
N THR A 74 26.59 -33.52 -19.90
CA THR A 74 25.25 -34.01 -19.58
C THR A 74 24.74 -33.38 -18.28
N ARG A 75 25.53 -33.41 -17.20
CA ARG A 75 25.15 -32.81 -15.91
C ARG A 75 24.90 -31.32 -16.02
N TRP A 76 25.80 -30.60 -16.70
CA TRP A 76 25.65 -29.16 -16.90
C TRP A 76 24.35 -28.84 -17.65
N LEU A 77 24.08 -29.52 -18.76
CA LEU A 77 22.87 -29.30 -19.55
C LEU A 77 21.60 -29.72 -18.83
N ALA A 78 21.62 -30.84 -18.11
CA ALA A 78 20.51 -31.29 -17.29
C ALA A 78 20.18 -30.27 -16.20
N GLY A 79 21.20 -29.67 -15.58
CA GLY A 79 20.98 -28.62 -14.58
C GLY A 79 20.35 -27.35 -15.14
N ARG A 80 20.75 -26.91 -16.34
CA ARG A 80 20.14 -25.72 -16.98
C ARG A 80 18.73 -26.03 -17.45
N PHE A 81 18.47 -27.25 -17.92
CA PHE A 81 17.12 -27.70 -18.22
C PHE A 81 16.23 -27.67 -16.97
N ALA A 82 16.66 -28.32 -15.87
CA ALA A 82 15.91 -28.37 -14.62
C ALA A 82 15.65 -26.97 -14.05
N ALA A 83 16.69 -26.13 -13.97
CA ALA A 83 16.59 -24.77 -13.47
C ALA A 83 15.61 -23.92 -14.28
N LYS A 84 15.65 -24.02 -15.60
CA LYS A 84 14.75 -23.25 -16.47
C LYS A 84 13.33 -23.79 -16.44
N GLU A 85 13.11 -25.10 -16.38
CA GLU A 85 11.76 -25.64 -16.17
C GLU A 85 11.17 -25.22 -14.82
N ALA A 86 11.97 -25.26 -13.75
CA ALA A 86 11.58 -24.73 -12.45
C ALA A 86 11.26 -23.24 -12.53
N ALA A 87 12.09 -22.42 -13.18
CA ALA A 87 11.83 -20.99 -13.38
C ALA A 87 10.54 -20.72 -14.18
N ARG A 88 10.30 -21.45 -15.27
CA ARG A 88 9.08 -21.29 -16.06
C ARG A 88 7.83 -21.61 -15.24
N LYS A 89 7.87 -22.62 -14.36
CA LYS A 89 6.78 -22.94 -13.43
C LYS A 89 6.61 -21.88 -12.33
N ALA A 90 7.70 -21.23 -11.93
CA ALA A 90 7.68 -20.11 -10.98
C ALA A 90 7.34 -18.76 -11.64
N ALA A 91 7.16 -18.68 -12.95
CA ALA A 91 6.89 -17.42 -13.64
C ALA A 91 5.48 -16.89 -13.27
N PRO A 92 5.31 -15.59 -13.00
CA PRO A 92 4.03 -15.03 -12.53
C PRO A 92 2.85 -15.22 -13.50
N ARG A 93 3.12 -15.23 -14.80
CA ARG A 93 2.11 -15.49 -15.84
C ARG A 93 2.02 -16.98 -16.22
N GLY A 94 2.73 -17.86 -15.53
CA GLY A 94 2.77 -19.31 -15.79
C GLY A 94 3.69 -19.73 -16.94
N ALA A 95 4.01 -21.03 -17.00
CA ALA A 95 5.03 -21.58 -17.89
C ALA A 95 4.76 -21.45 -19.40
N ALA A 96 3.49 -21.24 -19.80
CA ALA A 96 3.11 -21.10 -21.20
C ALA A 96 3.53 -19.76 -21.80
N HIS A 97 3.72 -18.73 -20.97
CA HIS A 97 3.99 -17.35 -21.38
C HIS A 97 5.48 -17.00 -21.41
N ILE A 98 6.34 -17.99 -21.16
CA ILE A 98 7.78 -17.82 -21.11
C ILE A 98 8.50 -19.00 -21.77
N SER A 99 9.47 -18.71 -22.63
CA SER A 99 10.32 -19.70 -23.27
C SER A 99 11.56 -20.01 -22.44
N TRP A 100 12.26 -21.11 -22.75
CA TRP A 100 13.55 -21.40 -22.12
C TRP A 100 14.62 -20.33 -22.39
N LYS A 101 14.50 -19.56 -23.47
CA LYS A 101 15.49 -18.53 -23.84
C LYS A 101 15.31 -17.23 -23.06
N ASP A 102 14.13 -17.01 -22.51
CA ASP A 102 13.79 -15.83 -21.72
C ASP A 102 14.22 -15.99 -20.25
N VAL A 103 14.87 -17.11 -19.91
CA VAL A 103 15.44 -17.37 -18.59
C VAL A 103 16.93 -17.63 -18.75
N VAL A 104 17.76 -16.96 -17.96
CA VAL A 104 19.21 -17.18 -17.93
C VAL A 104 19.62 -17.65 -16.54
N VAL A 105 20.41 -18.72 -16.46
CA VAL A 105 21.02 -19.14 -15.19
C VAL A 105 22.36 -18.43 -15.02
N THR A 106 22.50 -17.63 -13.96
CA THR A 106 23.71 -16.87 -13.65
C THR A 106 24.26 -17.27 -12.28
N VAL A 107 25.42 -16.71 -11.93
CA VAL A 107 26.00 -16.81 -10.59
C VAL A 107 25.98 -15.41 -10.00
N GLY A 108 25.30 -15.23 -8.86
CA GLY A 108 25.13 -13.93 -8.22
C GLY A 108 26.44 -13.32 -7.74
N GLU A 109 26.52 -11.99 -7.75
CA GLU A 109 27.71 -11.20 -7.39
C GLU A 109 28.07 -11.36 -5.90
N GLU A 110 27.08 -11.56 -5.03
CA GLU A 110 27.28 -11.84 -3.61
C GLU A 110 27.35 -13.36 -3.34
N GLY A 111 28.58 -13.88 -3.19
CA GLY A 111 28.82 -15.21 -2.60
C GLY A 111 28.67 -16.40 -3.55
N GLY A 112 28.63 -16.19 -4.87
CA GLY A 112 28.77 -17.27 -5.86
C GLY A 112 27.58 -18.24 -5.95
N ARG A 113 26.41 -17.85 -5.44
CA ARG A 113 25.20 -18.69 -5.47
C ARG A 113 24.51 -18.59 -6.83
N PRO A 114 23.98 -19.69 -7.37
CA PRO A 114 23.30 -19.65 -8.66
C PRO A 114 21.95 -18.92 -8.54
N GLU A 115 21.59 -18.17 -9.58
CA GLU A 115 20.34 -17.43 -9.68
C GLU A 115 19.72 -17.62 -11.06
N VAL A 116 18.43 -17.32 -11.19
CA VAL A 116 17.77 -17.20 -12.50
C VAL A 116 17.38 -15.75 -12.76
N VAL A 117 17.63 -15.30 -13.98
CA VAL A 117 17.21 -13.98 -14.46
C VAL A 117 16.16 -14.17 -15.54
N TYR A 118 14.98 -13.57 -15.34
CA TYR A 118 13.91 -13.50 -16.33
C TYR A 118 14.16 -12.27 -17.22
N LEU A 119 14.37 -12.49 -18.52
CA LEU A 119 14.59 -11.43 -19.50
C LEU A 119 13.25 -10.81 -19.90
N ASP A 120 13.14 -9.48 -19.84
CA ASP A 120 12.02 -8.75 -20.45
C ASP A 120 12.23 -8.70 -21.98
N GLY A 121 11.14 -8.62 -22.75
CA GLY A 121 11.04 -8.99 -24.17
C GLY A 121 12.05 -8.41 -25.18
N ASP A 122 12.90 -7.46 -24.78
CA ASP A 122 13.95 -6.83 -25.59
C ASP A 122 15.38 -7.28 -25.26
N GLY A 123 15.56 -8.23 -24.33
CA GLY A 123 16.88 -8.85 -24.06
C GLY A 123 17.83 -8.01 -23.21
N ASP A 124 17.32 -7.01 -22.49
CA ASP A 124 18.09 -6.13 -21.62
C ASP A 124 18.53 -6.80 -20.31
N GLU A 125 19.64 -6.31 -19.74
CA GLU A 125 20.29 -6.84 -18.54
C GLU A 125 19.53 -6.59 -17.22
N ALA A 126 18.47 -5.79 -17.25
CA ALA A 126 17.66 -5.43 -16.08
C ALA A 126 16.51 -6.43 -15.81
N GLY A 127 16.76 -7.73 -16.03
CA GLY A 127 15.77 -8.78 -15.82
C GLY A 127 15.45 -9.05 -14.34
N ARG A 128 14.27 -9.61 -14.06
CA ARG A 128 13.87 -9.97 -12.68
C ARG A 128 14.65 -11.16 -12.17
N VAL A 129 15.10 -11.11 -10.92
CA VAL A 129 15.91 -12.18 -10.31
C VAL A 129 15.05 -13.12 -9.48
N GLY A 130 15.13 -14.42 -9.77
CA GLY A 130 14.60 -15.50 -8.94
C GLY A 130 15.74 -16.24 -8.23
N LYS A 131 15.53 -16.63 -6.97
CA LYS A 131 16.51 -17.42 -6.22
C LYS A 131 16.43 -18.88 -6.65
N LEU A 132 17.58 -19.45 -7.04
CA LEU A 132 17.71 -20.82 -7.54
C LEU A 132 18.46 -21.68 -6.54
N SER A 133 17.89 -22.84 -6.21
CA SER A 133 18.61 -23.95 -5.60
C SER A 133 18.70 -25.07 -6.63
N ILE A 134 19.91 -25.58 -6.85
CA ILE A 134 20.14 -26.69 -7.76
C ILE A 134 21.12 -27.69 -7.16
N SER A 135 20.74 -28.97 -7.17
CA SER A 135 21.54 -30.06 -6.64
C SER A 135 21.55 -31.25 -7.59
N HIS A 136 22.60 -32.07 -7.45
CA HIS A 136 22.73 -33.34 -8.14
C HIS A 136 22.78 -34.43 -7.08
N ASP A 137 21.95 -35.46 -7.22
CA ASP A 137 21.98 -36.64 -6.35
C ASP A 137 21.82 -37.91 -7.18
N GLY A 138 22.87 -38.75 -7.16
CA GLY A 138 22.97 -39.92 -8.02
C GLY A 138 22.73 -39.62 -9.50
N GLU A 139 21.67 -40.21 -10.05
CA GLU A 139 21.26 -40.06 -11.45
C GLU A 139 20.24 -38.92 -11.69
N TYR A 140 20.00 -38.07 -10.70
CA TYR A 140 18.98 -37.01 -10.78
C TYR A 140 19.58 -35.62 -10.58
N VAL A 141 18.98 -34.65 -11.26
CA VAL A 141 19.18 -33.23 -11.02
C VAL A 141 17.87 -32.63 -10.55
N VAL A 142 17.91 -31.92 -9.43
CA VAL A 142 16.73 -31.26 -8.86
C VAL A 142 16.99 -29.76 -8.85
N ALA A 143 16.02 -28.99 -9.31
CA ALA A 143 16.05 -27.55 -9.25
C ALA A 143 14.78 -27.00 -8.63
N MET A 144 14.93 -26.00 -7.78
CA MET A 144 13.84 -25.25 -7.18
C MET A 144 14.10 -23.76 -7.40
N VAL A 145 13.09 -23.05 -7.89
CA VAL A 145 13.12 -21.60 -8.08
C VAL A 145 12.02 -20.97 -7.24
N VAL A 146 12.39 -19.92 -6.52
CA VAL A 146 11.45 -19.03 -5.83
C VAL A 146 11.52 -17.67 -6.51
N ALA A 147 10.39 -17.20 -7.03
CA ALA A 147 10.26 -15.90 -7.67
C ALA A 147 9.15 -15.10 -6.99
N ALA A 148 9.45 -13.85 -6.60
CA ALA A 148 8.44 -12.92 -6.15
C ALA A 148 7.70 -12.36 -7.37
N GLY A 149 6.39 -12.56 -7.44
CA GLY A 149 5.57 -12.04 -8.52
C GLY A 149 5.37 -10.54 -8.38
N VAL A 150 5.86 -9.79 -9.37
CA VAL A 150 5.30 -8.48 -9.72
C VAL A 150 4.47 -8.72 -10.98
N ILE A 151 3.23 -8.25 -11.04
CA ILE A 151 2.44 -8.35 -12.27
C ILE A 151 3.00 -7.28 -13.21
N VAL A 152 3.53 -7.68 -14.37
CA VAL A 152 3.79 -6.71 -15.46
C VAL A 152 2.49 -6.62 -16.25
N ILE A 153 2.06 -5.42 -16.63
CA ILE A 153 1.14 -5.20 -17.76
C ILE A 153 2.05 -4.69 -18.90
N SER A 154 2.05 -5.37 -20.03
CA SER A 154 2.82 -4.94 -21.21
C SER A 154 2.14 -3.71 -21.82
N TYR A 155 2.83 -2.57 -21.87
CA TYR A 155 2.36 -1.39 -22.58
C TYR A 155 3.15 -1.18 -23.87
N LEU A 156 2.36 -0.94 -24.92
CA LEU A 156 2.74 -0.41 -26.21
C LEU A 156 3.33 0.99 -26.08
N GLU A 157 4.27 1.25 -26.99
CA GLU A 157 4.82 2.50 -27.51
C GLU A 157 4.64 3.81 -26.71
N SER A 158 5.79 4.43 -26.49
CA SER A 158 6.02 5.77 -26.03
C SER A 158 5.30 6.82 -26.87
N GLU A 159 4.32 7.49 -26.29
CA GLU A 159 4.08 8.92 -26.49
C GLU A 159 3.22 9.41 -25.30
N MET A 160 3.80 10.34 -24.52
CA MET A 160 3.18 11.05 -23.39
C MET A 160 2.63 10.18 -22.23
N LEU A 161 3.51 9.56 -21.45
CA LEU A 161 3.20 9.33 -20.03
C LEU A 161 3.31 10.68 -19.32
N ALA A 162 2.20 11.45 -19.30
CA ALA A 162 1.91 12.15 -18.06
C ALA A 162 1.92 11.07 -16.98
N GLU A 163 2.79 11.19 -15.97
CA GLU A 163 2.82 10.24 -14.85
C GLU A 163 1.39 10.07 -14.36
N LEU A 164 0.81 8.88 -14.59
CA LEU A 164 -0.51 8.60 -14.04
C LEU A 164 -0.38 8.84 -12.53
N PRO A 165 -1.22 9.71 -11.93
CA PRO A 165 -1.12 10.03 -10.51
C PRO A 165 -1.11 8.72 -9.74
N MET A 166 -0.19 8.53 -8.79
CA MET A 166 -0.11 7.29 -8.00
C MET A 166 -1.05 7.38 -6.77
N PRO A 167 -1.35 6.31 -5.99
CA PRO A 167 -2.32 6.40 -4.91
C PRO A 167 -1.90 7.42 -3.86
N PHE A 168 -2.89 7.93 -3.13
CA PHE A 168 -2.68 8.83 -2.01
C PHE A 168 -3.44 8.38 -0.78
N THR A 169 -2.92 8.74 0.39
CA THR A 169 -3.62 8.64 1.66
C THR A 169 -3.44 9.94 2.44
N HIS A 170 -4.49 10.33 3.16
CA HIS A 170 -4.52 11.53 3.99
C HIS A 170 -4.41 11.24 5.47
N HIS A 171 -4.42 9.97 5.86
CA HIS A 171 -4.55 9.55 7.24
C HIS A 171 -3.59 8.39 7.52
N SER A 172 -2.54 8.64 8.28
CA SER A 172 -1.59 7.60 8.69
C SER A 172 -0.91 7.93 10.02
N HIS A 173 -0.58 6.87 10.75
CA HIS A 173 0.01 6.89 12.10
C HIS A 173 1.20 5.94 12.18
N SER A 174 2.11 6.18 13.12
CA SER A 174 3.27 5.33 13.38
C SER A 174 3.37 4.94 14.85
N GLY A 175 3.86 3.73 15.13
CA GLY A 175 4.12 3.30 16.51
C GLY A 175 5.22 4.09 17.21
N GLN A 176 6.03 4.84 16.45
CA GLN A 176 7.04 5.73 17.01
C GLN A 176 6.43 6.95 17.70
N PHE A 177 5.28 7.45 17.23
CA PHE A 177 4.65 8.68 17.74
C PHE A 177 3.21 8.48 18.24
N CYS A 178 2.63 7.30 18.05
CA CYS A 178 1.40 6.83 18.70
C CYS A 178 1.67 5.53 19.50
N PRO A 179 2.45 5.60 20.60
CA PRO A 179 2.77 4.42 21.41
C PRO A 179 1.50 3.78 21.99
N GLY A 180 1.47 2.45 22.10
CA GLY A 180 0.30 1.70 22.58
C GLY A 180 -0.82 1.55 21.56
N HIS A 181 -0.93 2.46 20.59
CA HIS A 181 -2.01 2.53 19.60
C HIS A 181 -1.58 2.11 18.18
N ALA A 182 -0.33 2.38 17.80
CA ALA A 182 0.25 2.03 16.51
C ALA A 182 1.52 1.18 16.61
N LYS A 183 2.02 0.71 15.47
CA LYS A 183 3.24 -0.11 15.35
C LYS A 183 4.21 0.46 14.34
N ASP A 184 5.46 -0.01 14.42
CA ASP A 184 6.56 0.31 13.52
C ASP A 184 7.03 1.78 13.59
N ASN A 185 8.25 2.04 13.10
CA ASN A 185 8.78 3.40 13.06
C ASN A 185 8.30 4.16 11.82
N LEU A 186 8.28 5.49 11.92
CA LEU A 186 7.76 6.38 10.88
C LEU A 186 8.50 6.20 9.54
N GLU A 187 9.83 6.04 9.59
CA GLU A 187 10.65 5.84 8.38
C GLU A 187 10.28 4.56 7.64
N ALA A 188 10.05 3.45 8.36
CA ALA A 188 9.65 2.17 7.78
C ALA A 188 8.28 2.27 7.07
N ILE A 189 7.34 3.01 7.66
CA ILE A 189 6.02 3.27 7.06
C ILE A 189 6.18 4.04 5.74
N ILE A 190 6.99 5.10 5.73
CA ILE A 190 7.28 5.88 4.52
C ILE A 190 7.97 5.02 3.46
N GLN A 191 8.94 4.20 3.83
CA GLN A 191 9.62 3.28 2.91
C GLN A 191 8.64 2.28 2.29
N LEU A 192 7.69 1.76 3.06
CA LEU A 192 6.63 0.89 2.54
C LEU A 192 5.71 1.66 1.59
N ALA A 193 5.30 2.89 1.92
CA ALA A 193 4.51 3.74 1.05
C ALA A 193 5.22 4.00 -0.30
N ILE A 194 6.52 4.30 -0.27
CA ILE A 194 7.37 4.42 -1.47
C ILE A 194 7.38 3.12 -2.28
N SER A 195 7.57 1.96 -1.62
CA SER A 195 7.58 0.66 -2.30
C SER A 195 6.24 0.34 -2.98
N LYS A 196 5.14 0.81 -2.37
CA LYS A 196 3.77 0.74 -2.88
C LYS A 196 3.46 1.86 -3.88
N LYS A 197 4.44 2.69 -4.23
CA LYS A 197 4.31 3.77 -5.20
C LYS A 197 3.26 4.81 -4.80
N PHE A 198 3.12 5.14 -3.52
CA PHE A 198 2.29 6.29 -3.14
C PHE A 198 2.85 7.59 -3.73
N HIS A 199 1.97 8.40 -4.34
CA HIS A 199 2.32 9.73 -4.84
C HIS A 199 2.29 10.75 -3.71
N THR A 200 1.23 10.73 -2.92
CA THR A 200 1.05 11.61 -1.76
C THR A 200 0.80 10.77 -0.52
N PHE A 201 1.54 11.02 0.53
CA PHE A 201 1.38 10.35 1.82
C PHE A 201 1.33 11.39 2.92
N CYS A 202 0.16 11.56 3.53
CA CYS A 202 0.01 12.52 4.62
C CYS A 202 0.22 11.82 5.96
N LEU A 203 1.08 12.41 6.79
CA LEU A 203 1.36 11.99 8.15
C LEU A 203 0.44 12.76 9.09
N THR A 204 -0.28 12.07 9.97
CA THR A 204 -1.34 12.66 10.79
C THR A 204 -1.42 12.05 12.17
N GLU A 205 -0.27 11.93 12.85
CA GLU A 205 -0.24 11.45 14.25
C GLU A 205 -1.23 12.23 15.12
N HIS A 206 -1.70 11.60 16.20
CA HIS A 206 -2.66 12.24 17.11
C HIS A 206 -2.05 13.47 17.82
N MET A 207 -2.87 14.50 17.98
CA MET A 207 -2.50 15.69 18.75
C MET A 207 -2.30 15.40 20.25
N PRO A 208 -1.58 16.29 20.97
CA PRO A 208 -1.58 16.31 22.44
C PRO A 208 -3.00 16.46 23.02
N ARG A 209 -3.23 15.91 24.20
CA ARG A 209 -4.50 16.04 24.93
C ARG A 209 -4.28 16.41 26.40
N HIS A 210 -5.36 16.81 27.07
CA HIS A 210 -5.32 17.09 28.50
C HIS A 210 -5.23 15.81 29.32
N GLU A 211 -4.66 15.88 30.52
CA GLU A 211 -4.49 14.72 31.41
C GLU A 211 -5.82 14.00 31.72
N GLU A 212 -6.92 14.76 31.80
CA GLU A 212 -8.27 14.21 32.03
C GLU A 212 -8.81 13.35 30.87
N ASP A 213 -8.18 13.43 29.70
CA ASP A 213 -8.56 12.74 28.47
C ASP A 213 -7.57 11.65 28.05
N PHE A 214 -6.61 11.31 28.91
CA PHE A 214 -5.66 10.23 28.61
C PHE A 214 -6.35 8.87 28.52
N TYR A 215 -5.94 8.11 27.51
CA TYR A 215 -6.32 6.70 27.39
C TYR A 215 -5.66 5.87 28.50
N PRO A 216 -6.24 4.71 28.85
CA PRO A 216 -5.68 3.83 29.87
C PRO A 216 -4.19 3.53 29.69
N GLU A 217 -3.74 3.25 28.46
CA GLU A 217 -2.35 2.94 28.15
C GLU A 217 -1.39 4.13 28.36
N GLU A 218 -1.87 5.37 28.21
CA GLU A 218 -1.07 6.58 28.41
C GLU A 218 -0.89 6.84 29.90
N ILE A 219 -1.96 6.64 30.68
CA ILE A 219 -1.92 6.67 32.15
C ILE A 219 -0.97 5.59 32.67
N GLU A 220 -1.06 4.36 32.13
CA GLU A 220 -0.18 3.25 32.48
C GLU A 220 1.29 3.50 32.11
N ALA A 221 1.54 4.19 30.98
CA ALA A 221 2.86 4.61 30.55
C ALA A 221 3.45 5.76 31.39
N GLY A 222 2.63 6.42 32.22
CA GLY A 222 3.02 7.58 33.00
C GLY A 222 3.21 8.83 32.16
N ASP A 223 2.42 8.96 31.08
CA ASP A 223 2.42 10.15 30.24
C ASP A 223 1.98 11.39 31.01
N THR A 224 2.39 12.54 30.49
CA THR A 224 2.04 13.87 30.99
C THR A 224 1.71 14.76 29.81
N GLU A 225 0.96 15.85 30.01
CA GLU A 225 0.71 16.81 28.92
C GLU A 225 2.04 17.29 28.30
N SER A 226 3.09 17.44 29.11
CA SER A 226 4.42 17.81 28.64
C SER A 226 5.11 16.73 27.79
N SER A 227 4.89 15.44 28.07
CA SER A 227 5.43 14.36 27.24
C SER A 227 4.71 14.28 25.90
N HIS A 228 3.40 14.52 25.87
CA HIS A 228 2.63 14.62 24.62
C HIS A 228 3.11 15.77 23.74
N VAL A 229 3.32 16.96 24.31
CA VAL A 229 3.88 18.12 23.58
C VAL A 229 5.31 17.83 23.09
N ALA A 230 6.15 17.16 23.89
CA ALA A 230 7.48 16.76 23.47
C ALA A 230 7.45 15.71 22.35
N ASN A 231 6.49 14.79 22.38
CA ASN A 231 6.27 13.78 21.34
C ASN A 231 5.83 14.43 20.02
N GLU A 232 4.90 15.40 20.05
CA GLU A 232 4.52 16.20 18.88
C GLU A 232 5.73 16.90 18.24
N ALA A 233 6.58 17.53 19.06
CA ALA A 233 7.79 18.18 18.57
C ALA A 233 8.79 17.20 17.93
N ALA A 234 8.94 16.01 18.52
CA ALA A 234 9.78 14.94 17.98
C ALA A 234 9.22 14.39 16.66
N TYR A 235 7.90 14.20 16.58
CA TYR A 235 7.18 13.81 15.37
C TYR A 235 7.43 14.82 14.25
N PHE A 236 7.18 16.10 14.50
CA PHE A 236 7.32 17.13 13.48
C PHE A 236 8.75 17.22 12.95
N ALA A 237 9.75 17.13 13.84
CA ALA A 237 11.15 17.13 13.45
C ALA A 237 11.53 15.93 12.58
N GLU A 238 11.08 14.73 12.97
CA GLU A 238 11.39 13.50 12.23
C GLU A 238 10.65 13.43 10.90
N ALA A 239 9.36 13.77 10.86
CA ALA A 239 8.58 13.88 9.64
C ALA A 239 9.22 14.87 8.65
N THR A 240 9.72 16.02 9.14
CA THR A 240 10.41 17.02 8.31
C THR A 240 11.73 16.49 7.74
N ARG A 241 12.51 15.77 8.56
CA ARG A 241 13.74 15.12 8.12
C ARG A 241 13.46 14.07 7.04
N LEU A 242 12.44 13.24 7.25
CA LEU A 242 12.05 12.17 6.34
C LEU A 242 11.47 12.69 5.03
N ARG A 243 10.63 13.73 5.06
CA ARG A 243 10.19 14.45 3.86
C ARG A 243 11.38 14.92 3.03
N SER A 244 12.38 15.52 3.67
CA SER A 244 13.58 16.00 2.97
C SER A 244 14.42 14.84 2.40
N LYS A 245 14.53 13.73 3.15
CA LYS A 245 15.29 12.54 2.74
C LYS A 245 14.65 11.82 1.53
N TYR A 246 13.33 11.83 1.43
CA TYR A 246 12.58 11.09 0.42
C TYR A 246 11.85 11.98 -0.60
N ALA A 247 12.22 13.26 -0.70
CA ALA A 247 11.56 14.25 -1.56
C ALA A 247 11.49 13.83 -3.04
N ASP A 248 12.51 13.14 -3.55
CA ASP A 248 12.57 12.66 -4.94
C ASP A 248 11.74 11.39 -5.19
N GLN A 249 11.11 10.82 -4.16
CA GLN A 249 10.43 9.51 -4.21
C GLN A 249 8.95 9.57 -3.84
N ILE A 250 8.54 10.52 -2.99
CA ILE A 250 7.17 10.61 -2.48
C ILE A 250 6.86 12.03 -1.98
N ASN A 251 5.64 12.51 -2.24
CA ASN A 251 5.19 13.77 -1.67
C ASN A 251 4.65 13.53 -0.26
N ILE A 252 5.32 14.10 0.74
CA ILE A 252 4.90 14.00 2.15
C ILE A 252 4.31 15.33 2.62
N LEU A 253 3.08 15.28 3.10
CA LEU A 253 2.47 16.37 3.86
C LEU A 253 2.46 16.00 5.34
N ILE A 254 2.78 16.97 6.19
CA ILE A 254 2.90 16.83 7.64
C ILE A 254 1.72 17.57 8.25
N GLY A 255 0.76 16.80 8.76
CA GLY A 255 -0.36 17.28 9.53
C GLY A 255 -0.46 16.54 10.85
N PHE A 256 -1.65 16.60 11.45
CA PHE A 256 -2.00 15.87 12.65
C PHE A 256 -3.52 15.59 12.65
N GLU A 257 -3.93 14.53 13.33
CA GLU A 257 -5.34 14.24 13.58
C GLU A 257 -5.77 14.90 14.90
N ILE A 258 -6.79 15.77 14.84
CA ILE A 258 -7.35 16.40 16.04
C ILE A 258 -8.40 15.50 16.67
N ASP A 259 -8.51 15.52 17.99
CA ASP A 259 -9.63 14.92 18.71
C ASP A 259 -10.49 16.01 19.35
N TRP A 260 -11.74 16.13 18.89
CA TRP A 260 -12.70 17.06 19.44
C TRP A 260 -13.49 16.40 20.57
N ILE A 261 -13.12 16.74 21.80
CA ILE A 261 -13.73 16.19 23.02
C ILE A 261 -14.67 17.23 23.64
N ARG A 262 -14.24 18.49 23.67
CA ARG A 262 -14.95 19.64 24.26
C ARG A 262 -14.39 20.96 23.70
N PRO A 263 -15.03 22.12 23.92
CA PRO A 263 -14.53 23.40 23.41
C PRO A 263 -13.06 23.72 23.75
N GLY A 264 -12.53 23.17 24.86
CA GLY A 264 -11.11 23.26 25.23
C GLY A 264 -10.15 22.64 24.21
N SER A 265 -10.57 21.61 23.46
CA SER A 265 -9.78 20.99 22.38
C SER A 265 -9.29 22.02 21.36
N ARG A 266 -10.07 23.09 21.12
CA ARG A 266 -9.67 24.19 20.22
C ARG A 266 -8.35 24.84 20.63
N GLN A 267 -8.13 25.04 21.92
CA GLN A 267 -6.91 25.67 22.41
C GLN A 267 -5.69 24.81 22.07
N LEU A 268 -5.76 23.50 22.32
CA LEU A 268 -4.66 22.57 22.00
C LEU A 268 -4.32 22.59 20.50
N ILE A 269 -5.33 22.65 19.61
CA ILE A 269 -5.14 22.77 18.16
C ILE A 269 -4.43 24.08 17.79
N GLU A 270 -4.89 25.21 18.34
CA GLU A 270 -4.28 26.52 18.10
C GLU A 270 -2.84 26.58 18.60
N GLU A 271 -2.56 25.94 19.74
CA GLU A 271 -1.21 25.85 20.29
C GLU A 271 -0.30 24.97 19.40
N SER A 272 -0.75 23.82 18.91
CA SER A 272 0.00 22.98 17.95
C SER A 272 0.36 23.74 16.67
N LEU A 273 -0.60 24.48 16.11
CA LEU A 273 -0.38 25.33 14.94
C LEU A 273 0.58 26.51 15.23
N SER A 274 0.66 26.97 16.47
CA SER A 274 1.61 28.02 16.87
C SER A 274 3.05 27.50 17.04
N ARG A 275 3.21 26.23 17.45
CA ARG A 275 4.52 25.58 17.67
C ARG A 275 5.16 25.13 16.36
N HIS A 276 4.35 24.63 15.43
CA HIS A 276 4.84 23.96 14.23
C HIS A 276 4.07 24.40 12.97
N PRO A 277 4.76 24.63 11.84
CA PRO A 277 4.13 24.99 10.58
C PRO A 277 3.55 23.75 9.87
N PHE A 278 2.57 23.10 10.50
CA PHE A 278 1.80 22.01 9.91
C PHE A 278 1.12 22.44 8.61
N GLU A 279 0.93 21.51 7.69
CA GLU A 279 0.36 21.79 6.36
C GLU A 279 -1.14 21.54 6.28
N PHE A 280 -1.72 20.83 7.25
CA PHE A 280 -3.15 20.66 7.43
C PHE A 280 -3.41 19.96 8.78
N PHE A 281 -4.68 19.84 9.15
CA PHE A 281 -5.11 18.87 10.17
C PHE A 281 -6.41 18.18 9.74
N MET A 282 -6.60 16.97 10.27
CA MET A 282 -7.83 16.21 10.15
C MET A 282 -8.74 16.48 11.35
N GLY A 283 -10.04 16.56 11.13
CA GLY A 283 -11.04 16.75 12.17
C GLY A 283 -11.73 15.45 12.56
N SER A 284 -11.45 14.94 13.76
CA SER A 284 -12.03 13.69 14.26
C SER A 284 -12.77 13.88 15.59
N VAL A 285 -13.68 12.94 15.87
CA VAL A 285 -14.42 12.84 17.14
C VAL A 285 -14.26 11.39 17.61
N HIS A 286 -13.39 11.17 18.60
CA HIS A 286 -13.17 9.83 19.21
C HIS A 286 -13.83 9.71 20.59
N HIS A 287 -14.33 10.83 21.10
CA HIS A 287 -15.08 10.91 22.34
C HIS A 287 -16.50 11.39 22.07
N THR A 288 -17.47 10.85 22.84
CA THR A 288 -18.80 11.44 22.90
C THR A 288 -19.25 11.54 24.33
N LEU A 289 -19.78 12.71 24.71
CA LEU A 289 -20.03 13.04 26.12
C LEU A 289 -18.77 12.82 26.97
N THR A 290 -17.61 13.23 26.44
CA THR A 290 -16.27 13.08 27.03
C THR A 290 -15.86 11.64 27.36
N VAL A 291 -16.43 10.64 26.68
CA VAL A 291 -16.09 9.22 26.87
C VAL A 291 -15.63 8.62 25.54
N PRO A 292 -14.52 7.85 25.50
CA PRO A 292 -14.08 7.16 24.29
C PRO A 292 -15.16 6.26 23.69
N ILE A 293 -15.41 6.38 22.39
CA ILE A 293 -16.45 5.60 21.69
C ILE A 293 -15.88 4.49 20.81
N ASP A 294 -14.60 4.54 20.47
CA ASP A 294 -13.96 3.61 19.54
C ASP A 294 -12.86 2.74 20.17
N TYR A 295 -12.48 3.04 21.42
CA TYR A 295 -11.51 2.30 22.23
C TYR A 295 -11.95 0.84 22.47
N ASP A 296 -12.93 0.64 23.36
CA ASP A 296 -13.45 -0.68 23.72
C ASP A 296 -14.98 -0.68 23.89
N ARG A 297 -15.54 -1.87 24.10
CA ARG A 297 -16.98 -2.04 24.27
C ARG A 297 -17.49 -1.45 25.59
N PRO A 298 -16.83 -1.65 26.76
CA PRO A 298 -17.23 -1.02 28.01
C PRO A 298 -17.35 0.51 27.95
N LEU A 299 -16.38 1.22 27.36
CA LEU A 299 -16.41 2.68 27.26
C LEU A 299 -17.50 3.15 26.29
N TYR A 300 -17.70 2.46 25.17
CA TYR A 300 -18.84 2.73 24.29
C TYR A 300 -20.19 2.57 25.03
N GLU A 301 -20.36 1.51 25.82
CA GLU A 301 -21.58 1.29 26.61
C GLU A 301 -21.77 2.34 27.71
N LYS A 302 -20.68 2.85 28.30
CA LYS A 302 -20.70 3.99 29.22
C LYS A 302 -21.19 5.26 28.52
N ALA A 303 -20.63 5.60 27.36
CA ALA A 303 -21.07 6.75 26.56
C ALA A 303 -22.56 6.63 26.19
N ARG A 304 -22.98 5.43 25.75
CA ARG A 304 -24.38 5.12 25.43
C ARG A 304 -25.31 5.31 26.63
N THR A 305 -24.89 4.88 27.81
CA THR A 305 -25.66 5.06 29.04
C THR A 305 -25.83 6.54 29.38
N LEU A 306 -24.77 7.35 29.24
CA LEU A 306 -24.82 8.80 29.46
C LEU A 306 -25.73 9.51 28.45
N ALA A 307 -25.77 9.02 27.20
CA ALA A 307 -26.65 9.57 26.16
C ALA A 307 -28.13 9.22 26.34
N GLY A 308 -28.47 8.30 27.25
CA GLY A 308 -29.87 7.89 27.52
C GLY A 308 -30.19 6.44 27.15
N GLY A 309 -29.21 5.62 26.81
CA GLY A 309 -29.29 4.16 26.81
C GLY A 309 -29.50 3.48 25.46
N THR A 310 -29.52 4.21 24.34
CA THR A 310 -29.65 3.64 23.00
C THR A 310 -28.54 4.14 22.06
N ASP A 311 -28.21 3.34 21.04
CA ASP A 311 -27.27 3.75 19.99
C ASP A 311 -27.78 5.03 19.28
N GLU A 312 -29.09 5.13 19.01
CA GLU A 312 -29.69 6.31 18.39
C GLU A 312 -29.42 7.60 19.16
N LEU A 313 -29.62 7.61 20.49
CA LEU A 313 -29.38 8.78 21.32
C LEU A 313 -27.89 9.15 21.41
N LEU A 314 -27.01 8.13 21.43
CA LEU A 314 -25.57 8.36 21.39
C LEU A 314 -25.14 8.94 20.03
N PHE A 315 -25.71 8.46 18.93
CA PHE A 315 -25.42 8.95 17.58
C PHE A 315 -25.90 10.41 17.44
N GLU A 316 -27.06 10.76 18.02
CA GLU A 316 -27.53 12.14 18.07
C GLU A 316 -26.52 13.07 18.76
N ALA A 317 -25.95 12.66 19.91
CA ALA A 317 -24.93 13.42 20.62
C ALA A 317 -23.63 13.53 19.79
N TYR A 318 -23.17 12.42 19.22
CA TYR A 318 -21.98 12.39 18.36
C TYR A 318 -22.08 13.38 17.20
N PHE A 319 -23.19 13.40 16.45
CA PHE A 319 -23.32 14.31 15.32
C PHE A 319 -23.54 15.78 15.75
N ASP A 320 -24.02 16.04 16.97
CA ASP A 320 -24.03 17.40 17.53
C ASP A 320 -22.62 17.89 17.90
N GLU A 321 -21.81 17.06 18.53
CA GLU A 321 -20.41 17.36 18.86
C GLU A 321 -19.54 17.48 17.59
N GLN A 322 -19.78 16.63 16.59
CA GLN A 322 -19.16 16.77 15.27
C GLN A 322 -19.55 18.11 14.62
N LEU A 323 -20.81 18.57 14.71
CA LEU A 323 -21.16 19.89 14.19
C LEU A 323 -20.42 21.00 14.94
N ASP A 324 -20.29 20.89 16.25
CA ASP A 324 -19.55 21.86 17.06
C ASP A 324 -18.09 21.94 16.61
N MET A 325 -17.41 20.80 16.46
CA MET A 325 -16.07 20.71 15.87
C MET A 325 -16.00 21.41 14.51
N LEU A 326 -16.88 21.07 13.58
CA LEU A 326 -16.92 21.67 12.25
C LEU A 326 -17.09 23.19 12.31
N LYS A 327 -17.92 23.69 13.23
CA LYS A 327 -18.15 25.14 13.43
C LYS A 327 -16.94 25.85 14.00
N GLN A 328 -16.25 25.23 14.94
CA GLN A 328 -15.13 25.84 15.66
C GLN A 328 -13.84 25.84 14.84
N VAL A 329 -13.53 24.73 14.15
CA VAL A 329 -12.20 24.55 13.56
C VAL A 329 -12.18 24.33 12.06
N LYS A 330 -13.31 23.98 11.40
CA LYS A 330 -13.40 23.78 9.93
C LYS A 330 -12.18 23.01 9.38
N PRO A 331 -12.02 21.72 9.72
CA PRO A 331 -10.85 20.95 9.31
C PRO A 331 -10.78 20.83 7.78
N VAL A 332 -9.56 20.72 7.25
CA VAL A 332 -9.34 20.52 5.80
C VAL A 332 -9.93 19.19 5.36
N VAL A 333 -9.74 18.14 6.19
CA VAL A 333 -10.29 16.80 6.02
C VAL A 333 -11.07 16.44 7.28
N VAL A 334 -12.33 16.03 7.14
CA VAL A 334 -13.13 15.46 8.23
C VAL A 334 -12.86 13.95 8.27
N GLY A 335 -12.34 13.48 9.40
CA GLY A 335 -12.04 12.08 9.68
C GLY A 335 -13.33 11.26 9.84
N HIS A 336 -13.26 10.00 9.40
CA HIS A 336 -14.19 8.89 9.60
C HIS A 336 -15.58 9.32 10.09
N PHE A 337 -16.32 10.02 9.22
CA PHE A 337 -17.48 10.84 9.55
C PHE A 337 -18.59 10.14 10.35
N ASP A 338 -18.71 8.82 10.24
CA ASP A 338 -19.70 7.98 10.91
C ASP A 338 -19.05 6.95 11.86
N LEU A 339 -17.86 7.25 12.40
CA LEU A 339 -17.08 6.38 13.31
C LEU A 339 -17.93 5.79 14.44
N ILE A 340 -18.93 6.54 14.92
CA ILE A 340 -19.80 6.15 16.02
C ILE A 340 -20.47 4.78 15.84
N ARG A 341 -20.62 4.30 14.61
CA ARG A 341 -21.19 2.97 14.34
C ARG A 341 -20.25 1.82 14.75
N LEU A 342 -18.95 2.04 14.92
CA LEU A 342 -17.93 1.00 15.10
C LEU A 342 -18.25 -0.04 16.20
N LYS A 343 -18.65 0.41 17.38
CA LYS A 343 -18.92 -0.46 18.54
C LYS A 343 -20.42 -0.64 18.82
N SER A 344 -21.28 -0.09 17.95
CA SER A 344 -22.73 -0.21 18.03
C SER A 344 -23.23 -1.65 17.90
N ASP A 345 -24.49 -1.89 18.25
CA ASP A 345 -25.07 -3.24 18.20
C ASP A 345 -25.29 -3.72 16.76
N ASP A 346 -25.42 -2.80 15.81
CA ASP A 346 -25.61 -3.09 14.38
C ASP A 346 -24.87 -2.05 13.51
N PRO A 347 -23.55 -2.21 13.31
CA PRO A 347 -22.70 -1.22 12.64
C PRO A 347 -23.01 -1.03 11.15
N ASP A 348 -23.75 -1.94 10.51
CA ASP A 348 -24.17 -1.84 9.11
C ASP A 348 -25.65 -1.40 8.97
N ARG A 349 -26.32 -1.00 10.05
CA ARG A 349 -27.68 -0.46 10.00
C ARG A 349 -27.69 0.86 9.24
N SER A 350 -28.70 1.05 8.39
CA SER A 350 -28.96 2.33 7.73
C SER A 350 -29.36 3.40 8.76
N PHE A 351 -28.67 4.53 8.73
CA PHE A 351 -28.98 5.73 9.51
C PHE A 351 -30.34 6.32 9.17
N GLN A 352 -30.90 6.06 7.97
CA GLN A 352 -32.24 6.49 7.61
C GLN A 352 -33.33 5.87 8.49
N GLN A 353 -33.02 4.79 9.22
CA GLN A 353 -33.92 4.21 10.24
C GLN A 353 -33.97 5.04 11.54
N TYR A 354 -33.08 6.03 11.69
CA TYR A 354 -33.00 6.95 12.82
C TYR A 354 -33.25 8.38 12.32
N PRO A 355 -34.52 8.82 12.16
CA PRO A 355 -34.83 10.09 11.46
C PRO A 355 -34.13 11.31 12.05
N ARG A 356 -33.97 11.36 13.37
CA ARG A 356 -33.28 12.47 14.07
C ARG A 356 -31.77 12.45 13.85
N VAL A 357 -31.17 11.27 13.86
CA VAL A 357 -29.74 11.09 13.54
C VAL A 357 -29.50 11.46 12.08
N TRP A 358 -30.38 11.00 11.17
CA TRP A 358 -30.30 11.33 9.75
C TRP A 358 -30.38 12.83 9.49
N GLU A 359 -31.28 13.56 10.15
CA GLU A 359 -31.35 15.02 10.06
C GLU A 359 -30.01 15.68 10.45
N LYS A 360 -29.38 15.21 11.53
CA LYS A 360 -28.09 15.73 12.00
C LYS A 360 -26.95 15.41 11.04
N ILE A 361 -26.94 14.21 10.45
CA ILE A 361 -26.00 13.83 9.38
C ILE A 361 -26.13 14.82 8.22
N LEU A 362 -27.33 15.00 7.65
CA LEU A 362 -27.55 15.88 6.50
C LEU A 362 -27.12 17.32 6.81
N ARG A 363 -27.48 17.84 7.99
CA ARG A 363 -27.05 19.15 8.48
C ARG A 363 -25.53 19.29 8.53
N ASN A 364 -24.82 18.27 9.00
CA ASN A 364 -23.36 18.29 9.07
C ASN A 364 -22.75 18.23 7.67
N LEU A 365 -23.29 17.40 6.78
CA LEU A 365 -22.87 17.34 5.37
C LEU A 365 -23.06 18.67 4.64
N ASP A 366 -24.19 19.36 4.85
CA ASP A 366 -24.44 20.70 4.33
C ASP A 366 -23.37 21.69 4.82
N TYR A 367 -22.99 21.60 6.09
CA TYR A 367 -21.96 22.46 6.66
C TYR A 367 -20.59 22.20 6.05
N VAL A 368 -20.18 20.93 5.92
CA VAL A 368 -18.90 20.53 5.30
C VAL A 368 -18.84 21.00 3.84
N ALA A 369 -19.89 20.75 3.07
CA ALA A 369 -19.98 21.22 1.69
C ALA A 369 -19.91 22.75 1.60
N GLY A 370 -20.58 23.46 2.51
CA GLY A 370 -20.66 24.91 2.54
C GLY A 370 -19.32 25.62 2.77
N TYR A 371 -18.43 25.07 3.62
CA TYR A 371 -17.07 25.61 3.78
C TYR A 371 -16.05 24.98 2.83
N GLY A 372 -16.42 23.92 2.10
CA GLY A 372 -15.54 23.21 1.19
C GLY A 372 -14.60 22.23 1.89
N GLY A 373 -14.99 21.61 3.01
CA GLY A 373 -14.19 20.53 3.59
C GLY A 373 -14.13 19.28 2.70
N LEU A 374 -13.11 18.45 2.91
CA LEU A 374 -13.07 17.09 2.36
C LEU A 374 -13.67 16.12 3.37
N LEU A 375 -14.39 15.09 2.92
CA LEU A 375 -14.62 13.88 3.73
C LEU A 375 -13.61 12.82 3.33
N GLU A 376 -12.95 12.20 4.31
CA GLU A 376 -12.18 11.00 4.00
C GLU A 376 -13.10 9.81 3.71
N VAL A 377 -12.71 8.99 2.73
CA VAL A 377 -13.22 7.63 2.56
C VAL A 377 -12.18 6.69 3.13
N ASN A 378 -12.42 6.28 4.37
CA ASN A 378 -11.47 5.58 5.22
C ASN A 378 -11.70 4.06 5.17
N SER A 379 -10.69 3.33 4.67
CA SER A 379 -10.74 1.88 4.53
C SER A 379 -10.65 1.11 5.86
N ALA A 380 -10.40 1.80 6.98
CA ALA A 380 -10.28 1.21 8.31
C ALA A 380 -11.50 0.44 8.77
N ALA A 381 -12.70 0.92 8.43
CA ALA A 381 -13.94 0.24 8.79
C ALA A 381 -13.93 -1.23 8.32
N LEU A 382 -13.34 -1.48 7.14
CA LEU A 382 -13.29 -2.81 6.51
C LEU A 382 -12.39 -3.79 7.27
N ARG A 383 -11.27 -3.34 7.86
CA ARG A 383 -10.43 -4.19 8.73
C ARG A 383 -11.05 -4.35 10.12
N LYS A 384 -11.88 -3.40 10.55
CA LYS A 384 -12.65 -3.42 11.80
C LYS A 384 -13.94 -4.27 11.73
N GLY A 385 -14.23 -4.87 10.55
CA GLY A 385 -15.29 -5.87 10.37
C GLY A 385 -16.56 -5.36 9.69
N MET A 386 -16.62 -4.09 9.30
CA MET A 386 -17.76 -3.50 8.59
C MET A 386 -17.76 -3.85 7.10
N LYS A 387 -18.94 -3.78 6.47
CA LYS A 387 -19.09 -4.06 5.04
C LYS A 387 -18.56 -2.94 4.15
N GLU A 388 -18.71 -1.71 4.61
CA GLU A 388 -18.42 -0.46 3.89
C GLU A 388 -17.40 0.40 4.67
N PRO A 389 -16.61 1.24 3.97
CA PRO A 389 -15.69 2.20 4.61
C PRO A 389 -16.44 3.23 5.46
N TYR A 390 -15.70 4.11 6.14
CA TYR A 390 -16.28 5.36 6.65
C TYR A 390 -16.16 6.45 5.56
N PRO A 391 -17.19 7.29 5.33
CA PRO A 391 -18.56 7.02 5.69
C PRO A 391 -19.19 5.91 4.83
N ASN A 392 -20.29 5.34 5.33
CA ASN A 392 -21.09 4.38 4.59
C ASN A 392 -21.69 4.98 3.29
N GLY A 393 -22.29 4.12 2.46
CA GLY A 393 -22.73 4.50 1.12
C GLY A 393 -23.84 5.55 1.08
N GLU A 394 -24.80 5.51 1.99
CA GLU A 394 -25.90 6.49 2.05
C GLU A 394 -25.38 7.90 2.39
N ILE A 395 -24.40 8.02 3.28
CA ILE A 395 -23.77 9.30 3.62
C ILE A 395 -22.92 9.78 2.44
N CYS A 396 -22.17 8.89 1.77
CA CYS A 396 -21.41 9.22 0.56
C CYS A 396 -22.32 9.82 -0.53
N GLN A 397 -23.47 9.20 -0.79
CA GLN A 397 -24.42 9.65 -1.81
C GLN A 397 -25.01 11.03 -1.48
N GLU A 398 -25.40 11.26 -0.22
CA GLU A 398 -25.93 12.55 0.23
C GLU A 398 -24.88 13.66 0.18
N PHE A 399 -23.63 13.36 0.53
CA PHE A 399 -22.56 14.36 0.45
C PHE A 399 -22.23 14.69 -1.00
N LEU A 400 -22.19 13.70 -1.88
CA LEU A 400 -22.00 13.90 -3.31
C LEU A 400 -23.10 14.78 -3.92
N ALA A 401 -24.36 14.56 -3.53
CA ALA A 401 -25.50 15.38 -3.97
C ALA A 401 -25.38 16.86 -3.57
N ARG A 402 -24.58 17.17 -2.53
CA ARG A 402 -24.27 18.51 -2.04
C ARG A 402 -23.01 19.12 -2.68
N GLY A 403 -22.44 18.49 -3.70
CA GLY A 403 -21.16 18.91 -4.29
C GLY A 403 -19.96 18.61 -3.39
N GLY A 404 -20.12 17.66 -2.46
CA GLY A 404 -19.09 17.23 -1.55
C GLY A 404 -17.86 16.64 -2.24
N ARG A 405 -16.71 16.74 -1.56
CA ARG A 405 -15.40 16.34 -2.08
C ARG A 405 -14.79 15.26 -1.21
N PHE A 406 -14.39 14.15 -1.82
CA PHE A 406 -13.83 13.01 -1.10
C PHE A 406 -12.32 12.90 -1.29
N CYS A 407 -11.60 12.47 -0.25
CA CYS A 407 -10.22 11.98 -0.34
C CYS A 407 -10.13 10.52 0.12
N LEU A 408 -9.04 9.82 -0.21
CA LEU A 408 -8.84 8.42 0.15
C LEU A 408 -7.97 8.32 1.40
N SER A 409 -8.27 7.39 2.30
CA SER A 409 -7.51 7.20 3.54
C SER A 409 -7.52 5.75 3.99
N ASP A 410 -6.40 5.27 4.54
CA ASP A 410 -6.26 3.93 5.11
C ASP A 410 -6.19 3.93 6.62
N ASP A 411 -5.85 5.08 7.24
CA ASP A 411 -5.75 5.22 8.69
C ASP A 411 -4.83 4.11 9.25
N SER A 412 -3.65 4.02 8.60
CA SER A 412 -2.71 2.94 8.84
C SER A 412 -2.00 3.15 10.18
N HIS A 413 -2.05 2.15 11.04
CA HIS A 413 -1.37 2.13 12.35
C HIS A 413 -0.13 1.23 12.37
N GLY A 414 0.58 1.15 11.25
CA GLY A 414 1.75 0.29 11.06
C GLY A 414 1.81 -0.35 9.68
N LEU A 415 2.88 -1.10 9.43
CA LEU A 415 3.24 -1.58 8.08
C LEU A 415 2.14 -2.43 7.44
N GLU A 416 1.47 -3.30 8.20
CA GLU A 416 0.44 -4.20 7.67
C GLU A 416 -0.81 -3.47 7.15
N GLN A 417 -0.98 -2.19 7.50
CA GLN A 417 -2.19 -1.42 7.24
C GLN A 417 -2.04 -0.41 6.09
N VAL A 418 -0.81 -0.14 5.63
CA VAL A 418 -0.55 0.82 4.55
C VAL A 418 -1.18 0.35 3.23
N GLY A 419 -2.13 1.14 2.73
CA GLY A 419 -2.96 0.88 1.56
C GLY A 419 -3.92 -0.30 1.73
N LEU A 420 -4.15 -0.76 2.96
CA LEU A 420 -5.00 -1.93 3.22
C LEU A 420 -6.44 -1.66 2.78
N ASN A 421 -7.07 -2.66 2.16
CA ASN A 421 -8.45 -2.61 1.65
C ASN A 421 -8.76 -1.55 0.58
N PHE A 422 -7.78 -0.78 0.10
CA PHE A 422 -7.97 0.17 -1.00
C PHE A 422 -8.63 -0.47 -2.24
N HIS A 423 -8.30 -1.73 -2.53
CA HIS A 423 -8.86 -2.48 -3.67
C HIS A 423 -10.37 -2.74 -3.54
N ARG A 424 -10.92 -2.64 -2.32
CA ARG A 424 -12.35 -2.73 -2.03
C ARG A 424 -13.03 -1.35 -2.02
N VAL A 425 -12.29 -0.30 -1.68
CA VAL A 425 -12.81 1.07 -1.63
C VAL A 425 -13.07 1.62 -3.03
N VAL A 426 -12.21 1.34 -4.01
CA VAL A 426 -12.41 1.85 -5.39
C VAL A 426 -13.71 1.36 -6.04
N PRO A 427 -14.05 0.05 -6.01
CA PRO A 427 -15.36 -0.42 -6.47
C PRO A 427 -16.54 0.17 -5.68
N PHE A 428 -16.36 0.38 -4.37
CA PHE A 428 -17.38 1.02 -3.52
C PHE A 428 -17.64 2.47 -3.96
N LEU A 429 -16.59 3.25 -4.24
CA LEU A 429 -16.69 4.63 -4.73
C LEU A 429 -17.50 4.71 -6.03
N GLU A 430 -17.25 3.78 -6.96
CA GLU A 430 -18.00 3.66 -8.20
C GLU A 430 -19.48 3.33 -7.94
N GLN A 431 -19.75 2.38 -7.04
CA GLN A 431 -21.11 1.99 -6.65
C GLN A 431 -21.92 3.17 -6.06
N VAL A 432 -21.28 4.02 -5.27
CA VAL A 432 -21.95 5.19 -4.65
C VAL A 432 -21.99 6.42 -5.57
N GLY A 433 -21.40 6.32 -6.78
CA GLY A 433 -21.45 7.36 -7.81
C GLY A 433 -20.34 8.40 -7.75
N VAL A 434 -19.30 8.20 -6.93
CA VAL A 434 -18.14 9.10 -6.88
C VAL A 434 -17.30 8.92 -8.13
N SER A 435 -17.14 9.99 -8.91
CA SER A 435 -16.37 10.00 -10.16
C SER A 435 -15.01 10.71 -10.06
N LYS A 436 -14.80 11.45 -8.97
CA LYS A 436 -13.56 12.20 -8.70
C LYS A 436 -13.15 12.05 -7.24
N LEU A 437 -11.84 11.94 -7.02
CA LEU A 437 -11.22 12.03 -5.72
C LEU A 437 -10.33 13.26 -5.66
N HIS A 438 -10.07 13.71 -4.44
CA HIS A 438 -9.27 14.88 -4.14
C HIS A 438 -8.07 14.47 -3.28
N TYR A 439 -6.96 15.16 -3.47
CA TYR A 439 -5.78 14.98 -2.67
C TYR A 439 -5.09 16.30 -2.36
N LEU A 440 -4.25 16.30 -1.33
CA LEU A 440 -3.53 17.49 -0.92
C LEU A 440 -2.19 17.53 -1.63
N GLY A 441 -1.81 18.69 -2.11
CA GLY A 441 -0.49 18.96 -2.67
C GLY A 441 0.11 20.20 -2.04
N LEU A 442 1.44 20.32 -2.13
CA LEU A 442 2.14 21.55 -1.78
C LEU A 442 2.37 22.37 -3.05
N GLY A 443 1.96 23.63 -3.04
CA GLY A 443 2.24 24.61 -4.09
C GLY A 443 3.49 25.43 -3.76
N GLU A 444 4.21 25.85 -4.80
CA GLU A 444 5.20 26.93 -4.67
C GLU A 444 4.43 28.24 -4.56
N GLY A 445 4.27 28.76 -3.33
CA GLY A 445 3.47 29.96 -3.07
C GLY A 445 3.81 31.09 -4.04
N GLY A 446 2.90 31.38 -4.97
CA GLY A 446 3.14 32.29 -6.10
C GLY A 446 2.39 32.00 -7.40
N GLY A 447 1.75 30.82 -7.55
CA GLY A 447 0.86 30.51 -8.68
C GLY A 447 -0.60 30.96 -8.50
N ASP A 448 -1.41 30.85 -9.56
CA ASP A 448 -2.84 31.22 -9.59
C ASP A 448 -3.75 30.35 -8.69
N ASP A 449 -3.24 29.24 -8.14
CA ASP A 449 -4.00 28.31 -7.29
C ASP A 449 -4.02 28.78 -5.83
N ALA A 450 -5.21 29.20 -5.38
CA ALA A 450 -5.46 29.65 -4.01
C ALA A 450 -5.19 28.52 -2.97
N PRO A 451 -4.66 28.85 -1.78
CA PRO A 451 -4.47 27.86 -0.72
C PRO A 451 -5.82 27.28 -0.26
N VAL A 452 -5.80 26.03 0.19
CA VAL A 452 -6.98 25.34 0.73
C VAL A 452 -7.56 26.04 1.94
N ASP A 453 -6.69 26.65 2.74
CA ASP A 453 -7.02 27.32 3.99
C ASP A 453 -5.97 28.41 4.27
N ALA A 454 -6.39 29.54 4.83
CA ALA A 454 -5.49 30.63 5.18
C ALA A 454 -4.43 30.23 6.23
N ARG A 455 -4.72 29.21 7.06
CA ARG A 455 -3.78 28.62 8.02
C ARG A 455 -2.66 27.83 7.32
N PHE A 456 -2.91 27.35 6.11
CA PHE A 456 -2.03 26.46 5.35
C PHE A 456 -1.67 27.05 3.98
N PRO A 457 -0.86 28.11 3.93
CA PRO A 457 -0.67 28.92 2.72
C PRO A 457 0.03 28.19 1.57
N ARG A 458 0.61 27.01 1.83
CA ARG A 458 1.27 26.17 0.81
C ARG A 458 0.40 24.99 0.37
N THR A 459 -0.69 24.71 1.05
CA THR A 459 -1.46 23.48 0.81
C THR A 459 -2.59 23.77 -0.16
N GLN A 460 -2.76 22.89 -1.14
CA GLN A 460 -3.77 23.01 -2.19
C GLN A 460 -4.54 21.70 -2.31
N ILE A 461 -5.81 21.79 -2.73
CA ILE A 461 -6.60 20.63 -3.11
C ILE A 461 -6.42 20.40 -4.61
N LYS A 462 -5.94 19.21 -4.97
CA LYS A 462 -5.87 18.70 -6.34
C LYS A 462 -6.97 17.65 -6.54
N GLU A 463 -7.35 17.40 -7.78
CA GLU A 463 -8.34 16.39 -8.14
C GLU A 463 -7.77 15.33 -9.10
N VAL A 464 -8.37 14.15 -9.08
CA VAL A 464 -8.12 13.05 -10.02
C VAL A 464 -9.44 12.33 -10.31
N SER A 465 -9.65 11.89 -11.55
CA SER A 465 -10.83 11.07 -11.84
C SER A 465 -10.69 9.66 -11.27
N LEU A 466 -11.81 9.03 -10.90
CA LEU A 466 -11.80 7.64 -10.45
C LEU A 466 -11.30 6.70 -11.56
N GLU A 467 -11.49 7.05 -12.83
CA GLU A 467 -10.94 6.31 -13.98
C GLU A 467 -9.41 6.34 -14.01
N GLU A 468 -8.79 7.48 -13.72
CA GLU A 468 -7.34 7.57 -13.59
C GLU A 468 -6.86 6.81 -12.37
N VAL A 469 -7.58 6.89 -11.24
CA VAL A 469 -7.28 6.09 -10.04
C VAL A 469 -7.27 4.60 -10.38
N LYS A 470 -8.25 4.08 -11.11
CA LYS A 470 -8.29 2.65 -11.50
C LYS A 470 -7.10 2.21 -12.38
N LYS A 471 -6.46 3.13 -13.09
CA LYS A 471 -5.30 2.84 -13.97
C LYS A 471 -3.96 2.92 -13.23
N MET A 472 -3.95 3.31 -11.96
CA MET A 472 -2.71 3.43 -11.18
C MET A 472 -2.00 2.09 -11.04
N SER A 473 -0.66 2.12 -11.09
CA SER A 473 0.20 0.95 -10.92
C SER A 473 0.02 0.23 -9.58
N PHE A 474 -0.51 0.91 -8.57
CA PHE A 474 -0.81 0.33 -7.26
C PHE A 474 -1.79 -0.86 -7.32
N TRP A 475 -2.71 -0.87 -8.28
CA TRP A 475 -3.70 -1.95 -8.45
C TRP A 475 -3.20 -3.11 -9.32
N GLY A 476 -2.04 -2.92 -9.96
CA GLY A 476 -1.50 -3.71 -11.06
C GLY A 476 -0.81 -4.99 -10.65
#